data_AF-A0A091UP04-F1
#
_entry.id   AF-A0A091UP04-F1
#
_cell.length_a   1.000
_cell.length_b   1.000
_cell.length_c   1.000
_cell.angle_alpha   90.00
_cell.angle_beta   90.00
_cell.angle_gamma   90.00
#
_symmetry.space_group_name_H-M   'P 1'
#
loop_
_entity.id
_entity.type
_entity.pdbx_description
1 polymer ?
#
loop_
_entity_poly.entity_id
_entity_poly.type
_entity_poly.pdbx_seq_one_letter_code
_entity_poly.pdbx_strand_id
1 'polypeptide(L)'
;DPDSGDNGLLLYSLANNQMNEFDIDENTGQIFTVAVAEKTGTFLLEVQAADQGTRRLTARTTVNVTVDSSSSNNIVVVGLNQKINVVDRNIPGVKRVLEDKLAWNVYIIDVYSNESERKARSSTDVTCVKITAFDKANQEVSAEDVKRKLREQGSSIEAELEKIFSAAVTVAIEEAPADSATPELIATIVLSVLLACTLVAFLVYVLFTIKRKRKYTQQYLVKKQAEIIEGIDNPRAIDGSGSLKSLQKLEHTNN
;
A
#
# COMPACT_ATOMS: atom_id res chain seq x y z
N ASP A 1 -14.27 -44.34 4.49
CA ASP A 1 -14.41 -45.78 4.71
C ASP A 1 -15.29 -45.99 5.94
N PRO A 2 -16.30 -46.90 5.98
CA PRO A 2 -17.11 -47.11 7.17
C PRO A 2 -16.47 -48.12 8.14
N ASP A 3 -15.14 -48.24 8.12
CA ASP A 3 -14.39 -49.14 8.99
C ASP A 3 -14.01 -48.43 10.30
N SER A 4 -14.26 -49.09 11.42
CA SER A 4 -13.93 -48.64 12.78
C SER A 4 -12.67 -49.34 13.28
N GLY A 5 -11.87 -48.69 14.14
CA GLY A 5 -10.60 -49.25 14.65
C GLY A 5 -9.42 -48.97 13.71
N ASP A 6 -8.39 -49.82 13.72
CA ASP A 6 -7.16 -49.61 12.94
C ASP A 6 -7.40 -49.55 11.41
N ASN A 7 -8.46 -50.19 10.92
CA ASN A 7 -8.88 -50.09 9.53
C ASN A 7 -9.46 -48.71 9.15
N GLY A 8 -9.85 -47.90 10.14
CA GLY A 8 -10.28 -46.51 9.93
C GLY A 8 -9.12 -45.50 9.95
N LEU A 9 -7.91 -45.92 10.33
CA LEU A 9 -6.71 -45.09 10.35
C LEU A 9 -5.96 -45.24 9.03
N LEU A 10 -5.92 -44.15 8.26
CA LEU A 10 -5.23 -44.10 6.97
C LEU A 10 -3.86 -43.42 7.13
N LEU A 11 -2.86 -43.99 6.48
CA LEU A 11 -1.56 -43.36 6.26
C LEU A 11 -1.44 -42.90 4.82
N TYR A 12 -1.02 -41.66 4.64
CA TYR A 12 -0.86 -41.01 3.34
C TYR A 12 0.62 -40.96 2.94
N SER A 13 0.88 -41.10 1.64
CA SER A 13 2.25 -41.04 1.08
C SER A 13 2.24 -40.61 -0.39
N LEU A 14 3.34 -40.04 -0.86
CA LEU A 14 3.57 -39.81 -2.29
C LEU A 14 4.19 -41.06 -2.90
N ALA A 15 3.43 -41.75 -3.76
CA ALA A 15 3.88 -42.97 -4.44
C ALA A 15 4.98 -42.70 -5.48
N ASN A 16 4.97 -41.50 -6.07
CA ASN A 16 6.02 -41.00 -6.94
C ASN A 16 6.89 -39.96 -6.22
N ASN A 17 7.77 -40.42 -5.32
CA ASN A 17 8.70 -39.57 -4.57
C ASN A 17 9.97 -39.20 -5.37
N GLN A 18 9.89 -39.11 -6.70
CA GLN A 18 11.03 -38.62 -7.51
C GLN A 18 11.17 -37.09 -7.45
N MET A 19 10.18 -36.42 -6.87
CA MET A 19 10.03 -34.97 -6.83
C MET A 19 10.26 -34.48 -5.40
N ASN A 20 11.43 -33.86 -5.14
CA ASN A 20 11.75 -33.23 -3.83
C ASN A 20 11.02 -31.89 -3.62
N GLU A 21 10.08 -31.56 -4.51
CA GLU A 21 9.36 -30.30 -4.52
C GLU A 21 8.17 -30.28 -3.57
N PHE A 22 7.61 -31.46 -3.26
CA PHE A 22 6.41 -31.62 -2.46
C PHE A 22 6.58 -32.77 -1.47
N ASP A 23 5.86 -32.69 -0.36
CA ASP A 23 5.78 -33.74 0.64
C ASP A 23 4.37 -33.77 1.24
N ILE A 24 4.03 -34.83 1.97
CA ILE A 24 2.69 -35.08 2.48
C ILE A 24 2.75 -35.52 3.94
N ASP A 25 1.89 -34.92 4.76
CA ASP A 25 1.74 -35.35 6.15
C ASP A 25 1.04 -36.70 6.18
N GLU A 26 1.71 -37.70 6.77
CA GLU A 26 1.27 -39.09 6.72
C GLU A 26 -0.07 -39.33 7.43
N ASN A 27 -0.47 -38.47 8.37
CA ASN A 27 -1.66 -38.68 9.20
C ASN A 27 -2.88 -37.90 8.69
N THR A 28 -2.63 -36.74 8.07
CA THR A 28 -3.69 -35.82 7.62
C THR A 28 -3.87 -35.83 6.11
N GLY A 29 -2.88 -36.29 5.35
CA GLY A 29 -2.85 -36.21 3.90
C GLY A 29 -2.63 -34.79 3.36
N GLN A 30 -2.24 -33.84 4.22
CA GLN A 30 -1.94 -32.48 3.79
C GLN A 30 -0.65 -32.46 2.97
N ILE A 31 -0.75 -32.00 1.72
CA ILE A 31 0.41 -31.82 0.82
C ILE A 31 0.99 -30.42 1.06
N PHE A 32 2.30 -30.33 1.22
CA PHE A 32 3.02 -29.07 1.40
C PHE A 32 4.17 -28.96 0.40
N THR A 33 4.55 -27.72 0.12
CA THR A 33 5.68 -27.39 -0.75
C THR A 33 7.00 -27.46 0.03
N VAL A 34 8.03 -28.01 -0.59
CA VAL A 34 9.39 -28.13 -0.02
C VAL A 34 10.39 -27.28 -0.79
N ALA A 35 10.40 -27.37 -2.12
CA ALA A 35 11.40 -26.70 -2.97
C ALA A 35 10.85 -26.25 -4.34
N VAL A 36 9.84 -25.37 -4.33
CA VAL A 36 9.15 -24.88 -5.55
C VAL A 36 9.46 -23.43 -5.95
N ALA A 37 10.26 -22.70 -5.16
CA ALA A 37 10.39 -21.24 -5.28
C ALA A 37 10.84 -20.72 -6.66
N GLU A 38 11.59 -21.52 -7.43
CA GLU A 38 12.07 -21.16 -8.78
C GLU A 38 11.48 -22.07 -9.87
N LYS A 39 10.40 -22.78 -9.57
CA LYS A 39 9.78 -23.72 -10.51
C LYS A 39 8.49 -23.15 -11.08
N THR A 40 8.22 -23.50 -12.32
CA THR A 40 6.96 -23.19 -12.99
C THR A 40 6.53 -24.41 -13.78
N GLY A 41 5.23 -24.68 -13.81
CA GLY A 41 4.64 -25.79 -14.55
C GLY A 41 3.77 -26.69 -13.69
N THR A 42 3.42 -27.84 -14.26
CA THR A 42 2.43 -28.75 -13.72
C THR A 42 3.09 -30.04 -13.23
N PHE A 43 2.84 -30.39 -11.98
CA PHE A 43 3.38 -31.55 -11.28
C PHE A 43 2.24 -32.52 -10.98
N LEU A 44 2.43 -33.78 -11.38
CA LEU A 44 1.47 -34.85 -11.12
C LEU A 44 1.94 -35.66 -9.92
N LEU A 45 1.30 -35.45 -8.78
CA LEU A 45 1.58 -36.17 -7.54
C LEU A 45 0.68 -37.40 -7.46
N GLU A 46 1.27 -38.59 -7.45
CA GLU A 46 0.54 -39.82 -7.18
C GLU A 46 0.44 -40.00 -5.66
N VAL A 47 -0.76 -39.76 -5.10
CA VAL A 47 -1.03 -39.88 -3.67
C VAL A 47 -1.59 -41.26 -3.38
N GLN A 48 -1.03 -41.92 -2.38
CA GLN A 48 -1.47 -43.22 -1.89
C GLN A 48 -2.01 -43.09 -0.47
N ALA A 49 -3.17 -43.70 -0.21
CA ALA A 49 -3.69 -43.95 1.12
C ALA A 49 -3.62 -45.45 1.42
N ALA A 50 -3.14 -45.81 2.62
CA ALA A 50 -3.05 -47.19 3.09
C ALA A 50 -3.73 -47.33 4.45
N ASP A 51 -4.56 -48.36 4.62
CA ASP A 51 -5.08 -48.71 5.94
C ASP A 51 -3.98 -49.36 6.82
N GLN A 52 -4.27 -49.49 8.12
CA GLN A 52 -3.38 -50.16 9.08
C GLN A 52 -3.81 -51.60 9.40
N GLY A 53 -4.62 -52.23 8.54
CA GLY A 53 -5.06 -53.60 8.72
C GLY A 53 -3.89 -54.61 8.64
N THR A 54 -4.08 -55.81 9.21
CA THR A 54 -3.10 -56.91 9.11
C THR A 54 -2.79 -57.29 7.65
N ARG A 55 -3.78 -57.10 6.76
CA ARG A 55 -3.60 -57.15 5.31
C ARG A 55 -3.86 -55.75 4.77
N ARG A 56 -2.80 -54.96 4.62
CA ARG A 56 -2.91 -53.56 4.19
C ARG A 56 -3.58 -53.44 2.82
N LEU A 57 -4.68 -52.69 2.75
CA LEU A 57 -5.25 -52.26 1.47
C LEU A 57 -4.73 -50.87 1.14
N THR A 58 -4.55 -50.60 -0.16
CA THR A 58 -4.06 -49.31 -0.65
C THR A 58 -4.93 -48.80 -1.78
N ALA A 59 -5.20 -47.50 -1.78
CA ALA A 59 -5.83 -46.78 -2.87
C ALA A 59 -4.91 -45.65 -3.35
N ARG A 60 -4.98 -45.32 -4.64
CA ARG A 60 -4.17 -44.25 -5.25
C ARG A 60 -5.02 -43.27 -6.04
N THR A 61 -4.58 -42.02 -6.07
CA THR A 61 -5.15 -40.95 -6.88
C THR A 61 -4.06 -40.02 -7.39
N THR A 62 -4.36 -39.26 -8.44
CA THR A 62 -3.44 -38.25 -8.98
C THR A 62 -3.91 -36.86 -8.57
N VAL A 63 -3.04 -36.12 -7.89
CA VAL A 63 -3.22 -34.70 -7.57
C VAL A 63 -2.42 -33.88 -8.57
N ASN A 64 -3.10 -32.94 -9.24
CA ASN A 64 -2.45 -32.05 -10.19
C ASN A 64 -2.10 -30.72 -9.51
N VAL A 65 -0.80 -30.42 -9.41
CA VAL A 65 -0.30 -29.19 -8.79
C VAL A 65 0.30 -28.30 -9.87
N THR A 66 -0.29 -27.13 -10.07
CA THR A 66 0.28 -26.10 -10.95
C THR A 66 1.02 -25.08 -10.09
N VAL A 67 2.30 -24.87 -10.40
CA VAL A 67 3.11 -23.78 -9.84
C VAL A 67 3.26 -22.73 -10.92
N ASP A 68 2.68 -21.56 -10.69
CA ASP A 68 2.80 -20.41 -11.59
C ASP A 68 3.70 -19.34 -10.96
N SER A 69 4.44 -18.63 -11.81
CA SER A 69 5.15 -17.41 -11.43
C SER A 69 4.13 -16.28 -11.22
N SER A 70 3.29 -16.41 -10.20
CA SER A 70 2.29 -15.39 -9.86
C SER A 70 2.97 -14.16 -9.27
N SER A 71 2.53 -12.98 -9.71
CA SER A 71 2.93 -11.74 -9.09
C SER A 71 2.10 -11.52 -7.83
N SER A 72 2.74 -11.29 -6.68
CA SER A 72 2.03 -10.89 -5.46
C SER A 72 1.14 -9.65 -5.67
N ASN A 73 1.41 -8.85 -6.71
CA ASN A 73 0.65 -7.65 -7.05
C ASN A 73 -0.73 -7.97 -7.67
N ASN A 74 -0.95 -9.19 -8.17
CA ASN A 74 -2.23 -9.61 -8.76
C ASN A 74 -3.18 -10.28 -7.76
N ILE A 75 -2.76 -10.41 -6.50
CA ILE A 75 -3.59 -10.95 -5.42
C ILE A 75 -4.64 -9.92 -5.01
N VAL A 76 -5.90 -10.36 -4.97
CA VAL A 76 -7.04 -9.55 -4.51
C VAL A 76 -7.58 -10.11 -3.20
N VAL A 77 -7.92 -9.23 -2.25
CA VAL A 77 -8.53 -9.62 -0.99
C VAL A 77 -10.02 -9.30 -1.03
N VAL A 78 -10.83 -10.34 -0.84
CA VAL A 78 -12.29 -10.26 -0.77
C VAL A 78 -12.74 -10.43 0.66
N GLY A 79 -13.31 -9.38 1.26
CA GLY A 79 -13.92 -9.40 2.58
C GLY A 79 -15.38 -9.85 2.49
N LEU A 80 -15.74 -10.90 3.23
CA LEU A 80 -17.09 -11.39 3.38
C LEU A 80 -17.55 -11.10 4.81
N ASN A 81 -18.72 -10.51 4.99
CA ASN A 81 -19.36 -10.30 6.30
C ASN A 81 -19.89 -11.61 6.94
N GLN A 82 -19.10 -12.68 6.87
CA GLN A 82 -19.37 -13.97 7.50
C GLN A 82 -18.22 -14.38 8.42
N LYS A 83 -18.52 -15.21 9.42
CA LYS A 83 -17.51 -15.81 10.32
C LYS A 83 -16.61 -16.78 9.57
N ILE A 84 -15.34 -16.85 9.98
CA ILE A 84 -14.34 -17.68 9.29
C ILE A 84 -14.73 -19.16 9.22
N ASN A 85 -15.32 -19.71 10.28
CA ASN A 85 -15.77 -21.10 10.30
C ASN A 85 -16.93 -21.37 9.33
N VAL A 86 -17.76 -20.36 9.03
CA VAL A 86 -18.84 -20.46 8.05
C VAL A 86 -18.27 -20.36 6.64
N VAL A 87 -17.31 -19.46 6.41
CA VAL A 87 -16.62 -19.31 5.12
C VAL A 87 -15.80 -20.55 4.79
N ASP A 88 -14.99 -21.03 5.72
CA ASP A 88 -14.10 -22.20 5.58
C ASP A 88 -14.86 -23.47 5.15
N ARG A 89 -16.01 -23.75 5.78
CA ARG A 89 -16.88 -24.87 5.42
C ARG A 89 -17.50 -24.76 4.01
N ASN A 90 -17.59 -23.55 3.49
CA ASN A 90 -18.25 -23.24 2.22
C ASN A 90 -17.27 -22.77 1.15
N ILE A 91 -15.95 -22.91 1.35
CA ILE A 91 -14.92 -22.53 0.37
C ILE A 91 -15.19 -23.09 -1.04
N PRO A 92 -15.60 -24.36 -1.23
CA PRO A 92 -15.96 -24.87 -2.55
C PRO A 92 -17.12 -24.11 -3.21
N GLY A 93 -18.09 -23.65 -2.40
CA GLY A 93 -19.21 -22.83 -2.86
C GLY A 93 -18.77 -21.42 -3.22
N VAL A 94 -17.97 -20.78 -2.36
CA VAL A 94 -17.40 -19.44 -2.61
C VAL A 94 -16.60 -19.45 -3.90
N LYS A 95 -15.68 -20.41 -4.06
CA LYS A 95 -14.89 -20.60 -5.28
C LYS A 95 -15.79 -20.71 -6.52
N ARG A 96 -16.81 -21.58 -6.47
CA ARG A 96 -17.74 -21.78 -7.59
C ARG A 96 -18.47 -20.50 -7.99
N VAL A 97 -18.96 -19.72 -7.02
CA VAL A 97 -19.64 -18.45 -7.30
C VAL A 97 -18.68 -17.46 -7.95
N LEU A 98 -17.46 -17.33 -7.43
CA LEU A 98 -16.46 -16.43 -8.01
C LEU A 98 -16.09 -16.87 -9.44
N GLU A 99 -15.87 -18.16 -9.69
CA GLU A 99 -15.57 -18.68 -11.04
C GLU A 99 -16.72 -18.43 -12.03
N ASP A 100 -17.97 -18.66 -11.61
CA ASP A 100 -19.16 -18.41 -12.42
C ASP A 100 -19.30 -16.93 -12.79
N LYS A 101 -19.24 -16.03 -11.79
CA LYS A 101 -19.45 -14.60 -12.00
C LYS A 101 -18.27 -13.92 -12.67
N LEU A 102 -17.05 -14.34 -12.37
CA LEU A 102 -15.85 -13.79 -12.98
C LEU A 102 -15.49 -14.44 -14.31
N ALA A 103 -16.09 -15.58 -14.67
CA ALA A 103 -15.79 -16.34 -15.89
C ALA A 103 -14.28 -16.62 -16.08
N TRP A 104 -13.57 -16.77 -14.96
CA TRP A 104 -12.13 -17.03 -14.84
C TRP A 104 -11.91 -18.18 -13.86
N ASN A 105 -10.78 -18.85 -13.97
CA ASN A 105 -10.33 -19.80 -12.96
C ASN A 105 -9.89 -19.02 -11.72
N VAL A 106 -10.44 -19.32 -10.55
CA VAL A 106 -10.15 -18.57 -9.31
C VAL A 106 -9.46 -19.49 -8.33
N TYR A 107 -8.28 -19.11 -7.87
CA TYR A 107 -7.54 -19.81 -6.82
C TYR A 107 -7.65 -19.03 -5.51
N ILE A 108 -8.14 -19.70 -4.48
CA ILE A 108 -8.14 -19.17 -3.12
C ILE A 108 -6.78 -19.52 -2.51
N ILE A 109 -6.00 -18.49 -2.21
CA ILE A 109 -4.63 -18.60 -1.69
C ILE A 109 -4.65 -18.73 -0.18
N ASP A 110 -5.54 -17.99 0.48
CA ASP A 110 -5.58 -17.88 1.94
C ASP A 110 -6.97 -17.42 2.40
N VAL A 111 -7.36 -17.85 3.60
CA VAL A 111 -8.62 -17.50 4.24
C VAL A 111 -8.32 -17.17 5.69
N TYR A 112 -8.54 -15.93 6.07
CA TYR A 112 -8.22 -15.43 7.40
C TYR A 112 -9.25 -14.42 7.85
N SER A 113 -9.31 -14.16 9.15
CA SER A 113 -10.05 -13.01 9.68
C SER A 113 -9.02 -12.02 10.21
N ASN A 114 -9.29 -10.72 10.10
CA ASN A 114 -8.40 -9.68 10.62
C ASN A 114 -8.37 -9.72 12.16
N GLU A 115 -7.57 -10.63 12.73
CA GLU A 115 -7.07 -10.60 14.10
C GLU A 115 -5.62 -10.06 14.09
N SER A 116 -5.42 -8.86 13.54
CA SER A 116 -4.14 -8.17 13.67
C SER A 116 -3.89 -7.59 15.08
N GLU A 117 -4.45 -8.21 16.12
CA GLU A 117 -3.68 -8.48 17.34
C GLU A 117 -3.97 -9.92 17.77
N ARG A 118 -2.93 -10.74 17.97
CA ARG A 118 -2.99 -12.04 18.69
C ARG A 118 -3.35 -11.82 20.16
N LYS A 119 -4.50 -11.22 20.44
CA LYS A 119 -5.10 -11.02 21.76
C LYS A 119 -6.49 -10.42 21.57
N ALA A 120 -7.42 -10.99 22.33
CA ALA A 120 -8.81 -10.60 22.49
C ALA A 120 -9.79 -11.16 21.46
N ARG A 121 -10.68 -11.99 22.01
CA ARG A 121 -11.98 -12.39 21.46
C ARG A 121 -12.71 -11.14 20.93
N SER A 122 -12.54 -10.83 19.65
CA SER A 122 -13.35 -9.84 18.93
C SER A 122 -13.82 -10.48 17.63
N SER A 123 -15.00 -11.10 17.71
CA SER A 123 -15.76 -11.65 16.59
C SER A 123 -16.20 -10.50 15.68
N THR A 124 -15.31 -9.95 14.85
CA THR A 124 -15.80 -9.29 13.64
C THR A 124 -16.33 -10.42 12.76
N ASP A 125 -17.57 -10.31 12.33
CA ASP A 125 -18.16 -11.27 11.40
C ASP A 125 -17.57 -11.04 9.99
N VAL A 126 -16.28 -10.71 9.84
CA VAL A 126 -15.65 -10.48 8.54
C VAL A 126 -14.49 -11.45 8.34
N THR A 127 -14.54 -12.17 7.22
CA THR A 127 -13.49 -13.09 6.76
C THR A 127 -12.95 -12.59 5.44
N CYS A 128 -11.62 -12.48 5.36
CA CYS A 128 -10.88 -12.08 4.19
C CYS A 128 -10.41 -13.33 3.44
N VAL A 129 -10.69 -13.35 2.14
CA VAL A 129 -10.29 -14.42 1.21
C VAL A 129 -9.32 -13.83 0.21
N LYS A 130 -8.05 -14.26 0.24
CA LYS A 130 -7.06 -13.90 -0.79
C LYS A 130 -7.29 -14.78 -2.01
N ILE A 131 -7.45 -14.13 -3.16
CA ILE A 131 -7.66 -14.80 -4.43
C ILE A 131 -6.67 -14.32 -5.49
N THR A 132 -6.37 -15.20 -6.44
CA THR A 132 -5.83 -14.84 -7.75
C THR A 132 -6.72 -15.45 -8.83
N ALA A 133 -6.71 -14.88 -10.02
CA ALA A 133 -7.54 -15.33 -11.14
C ALA A 133 -6.71 -15.54 -12.41
N PHE A 134 -7.09 -16.55 -13.18
CA PHE A 134 -6.47 -16.89 -14.46
C PHE A 134 -7.53 -17.00 -15.54
N ASP A 135 -7.21 -16.50 -16.73
CA ASP A 135 -8.10 -16.61 -17.87
C ASP A 135 -8.17 -18.05 -18.42
N LYS A 136 -8.96 -18.24 -19.48
CA LYS A 136 -9.12 -19.57 -20.13
C LYS A 136 -7.85 -20.08 -20.82
N ALA A 137 -6.88 -19.20 -21.05
CA ALA A 137 -5.56 -19.53 -21.59
C ALA A 137 -4.51 -19.74 -20.49
N ASN A 138 -4.94 -19.79 -19.21
CA ASN A 138 -4.08 -19.85 -18.03
C ASN A 138 -3.11 -18.68 -17.90
N GLN A 139 -3.49 -17.50 -18.39
CA GLN A 139 -2.74 -16.28 -18.12
C GLN A 139 -3.30 -15.59 -16.87
N GLU A 140 -2.40 -15.13 -16.01
CA GLU A 140 -2.76 -14.40 -14.80
C GLU A 140 -3.53 -13.12 -15.16
N VAL A 141 -4.66 -12.91 -14.50
CA VAL A 141 -5.49 -11.72 -14.67
C VAL A 141 -5.01 -10.65 -13.70
N SER A 142 -4.93 -9.40 -14.17
CA SER A 142 -4.50 -8.29 -13.32
C SER A 142 -5.42 -8.10 -12.11
N ALA A 143 -4.88 -7.72 -10.95
CA ALA A 143 -5.69 -7.38 -9.78
C ALA A 143 -6.78 -6.35 -10.11
N GLU A 144 -6.46 -5.40 -10.99
CA GLU A 144 -7.36 -4.31 -11.35
C GLU A 144 -8.56 -4.78 -12.17
N ASP A 145 -8.35 -5.73 -13.08
CA ASP A 145 -9.43 -6.38 -13.80
C ASP A 145 -10.28 -7.28 -12.91
N VAL A 146 -9.64 -7.99 -11.97
CA VAL A 146 -10.34 -8.79 -10.96
C VAL A 146 -11.23 -7.91 -10.09
N LYS A 147 -10.69 -6.84 -9.50
CA LYS A 147 -11.44 -5.87 -8.69
C LYS A 147 -12.56 -5.20 -9.49
N ARG A 148 -12.29 -4.78 -10.73
CA ARG A 148 -13.30 -4.19 -11.61
C ARG A 148 -14.47 -5.16 -11.82
N LYS A 149 -14.19 -6.42 -12.16
CA LYS A 149 -15.23 -7.42 -12.41
C LYS A 149 -15.98 -7.83 -11.13
N LEU A 150 -15.30 -7.91 -10.00
CA LEU A 150 -15.92 -8.09 -8.68
C LEU A 150 -16.91 -6.96 -8.37
N ARG A 151 -16.57 -5.70 -8.67
CA ARG A 151 -17.48 -4.56 -8.52
C ARG A 151 -18.66 -4.62 -9.50
N GLU A 152 -18.40 -4.92 -10.76
CA GLU A 152 -19.42 -5.06 -11.81
C GLU A 152 -20.44 -6.16 -11.48
N GLN A 153 -19.99 -7.27 -10.88
CA GLN A 153 -20.82 -8.43 -10.53
C GLN A 153 -21.25 -8.47 -9.05
N GLY A 154 -20.94 -7.43 -8.26
CA GLY A 154 -21.05 -7.43 -6.80
C GLY A 154 -22.40 -7.93 -6.30
N SER A 155 -23.50 -7.31 -6.75
CA SER A 155 -24.85 -7.72 -6.31
C SER A 155 -25.23 -9.14 -6.74
N SER A 156 -24.71 -9.63 -7.87
CA SER A 156 -24.97 -11.02 -8.29
C SER A 156 -24.15 -12.02 -7.49
N ILE A 157 -22.93 -11.67 -7.11
CA ILE A 157 -22.07 -12.48 -6.24
C ILE A 157 -22.72 -12.57 -4.85
N GLU A 158 -23.09 -11.43 -4.26
CA GLU A 158 -23.77 -11.36 -2.97
C GLU A 158 -25.01 -12.25 -2.95
N ALA A 159 -25.92 -12.11 -3.93
CA ALA A 159 -27.14 -12.90 -4.00
C ALA A 159 -26.91 -14.43 -4.11
N GLU A 160 -25.85 -14.89 -4.79
CA GLU A 160 -25.54 -16.33 -4.84
C GLU A 160 -24.86 -16.81 -3.54
N LEU A 161 -24.01 -15.99 -2.94
CA LEU A 161 -23.37 -16.29 -1.66
C LEU A 161 -24.40 -16.33 -0.51
N GLU A 162 -25.44 -15.49 -0.55
CA GLU A 162 -26.53 -15.51 0.43
C GLU A 162 -27.23 -16.87 0.49
N LYS A 163 -27.40 -17.52 -0.66
CA LYS A 163 -27.97 -18.87 -0.73
C LYS A 163 -27.06 -19.91 -0.09
N ILE A 164 -25.74 -19.76 -0.26
CA ILE A 164 -24.75 -20.69 0.30
C ILE A 164 -24.65 -20.51 1.82
N PHE A 165 -24.57 -19.26 2.29
CA PHE A 165 -24.41 -18.98 3.72
C PHE A 165 -25.74 -18.98 4.47
N SER A 166 -26.87 -18.96 3.77
CA SER A 166 -28.20 -18.80 4.38
C SER A 166 -28.30 -17.57 5.29
N ALA A 167 -27.57 -16.51 4.93
CA ALA A 167 -27.42 -15.26 5.67
C ALA A 167 -27.13 -14.13 4.68
N ALA A 168 -27.46 -12.89 5.05
CA ALA A 168 -27.20 -11.72 4.21
C ALA A 168 -25.69 -11.50 4.01
N VAL A 169 -25.28 -11.27 2.77
CA VAL A 169 -23.86 -11.17 2.40
C VAL A 169 -23.54 -9.79 1.87
N THR A 170 -22.45 -9.22 2.34
CA THR A 170 -21.82 -8.03 1.77
C THR A 170 -20.40 -8.38 1.39
N VAL A 171 -20.04 -8.06 0.15
CA VAL A 171 -18.71 -8.27 -0.40
C VAL A 171 -17.95 -6.95 -0.39
N ALA A 172 -16.90 -6.88 0.42
CA ALA A 172 -15.93 -5.80 0.40
C ALA A 172 -14.69 -6.22 -0.40
N ILE A 173 -14.12 -5.30 -1.16
CA ILE A 173 -12.81 -5.49 -1.80
C ILE A 173 -11.84 -4.67 -0.98
N GLU A 174 -10.90 -5.33 -0.29
CA GLU A 174 -9.85 -4.59 0.41
C GLU A 174 -8.89 -4.04 -0.64
N GLU A 175 -8.78 -2.72 -0.68
CA GLU A 175 -7.69 -2.07 -1.39
C GLU A 175 -6.46 -2.15 -0.50
N ALA A 176 -5.31 -2.54 -1.07
CA ALA A 176 -4.04 -2.28 -0.40
C ALA A 176 -4.03 -0.80 0.00
N PRO A 177 -3.64 -0.44 1.23
CA PRO A 177 -3.60 0.95 1.64
C PRO A 177 -2.86 1.71 0.55
N ALA A 178 -3.58 2.62 -0.11
CA ALA A 178 -3.02 3.43 -1.18
C ALA A 178 -1.75 4.01 -0.60
N ASP A 179 -0.61 3.57 -1.14
CA ASP A 179 0.74 3.74 -0.60
C ASP A 179 0.81 5.09 0.08
N SER A 180 0.51 5.10 1.39
CA SER A 180 0.21 6.35 2.07
C SER A 180 1.56 6.99 2.15
N ALA A 181 1.79 7.98 1.29
CA ALA A 181 3.09 8.53 0.96
C ALA A 181 3.99 8.39 2.18
N THR A 182 5.03 7.57 2.07
CA THR A 182 5.86 7.21 3.23
C THR A 182 6.19 8.49 4.01
N PRO A 183 6.32 8.46 5.34
CA PRO A 183 6.59 9.67 6.12
C PRO A 183 7.76 10.51 5.56
N GLU A 184 8.72 9.87 4.88
CA GLU A 184 9.82 10.50 4.14
C GLU A 184 9.36 11.33 2.93
N LEU A 185 8.41 10.83 2.13
CA LEU A 185 7.85 11.51 0.97
C LEU A 185 6.97 12.70 1.41
N ILE A 186 6.23 12.57 2.51
CA ILE A 186 5.49 13.69 3.11
C ILE A 186 6.46 14.75 3.66
N ALA A 187 7.49 14.34 4.39
CA ALA A 187 8.48 15.26 4.95
C ALA A 187 9.24 16.03 3.86
N THR A 188 9.60 15.39 2.75
CA THR A 188 10.26 16.04 1.62
C THR A 188 9.35 17.03 0.89
N ILE A 189 8.07 16.70 0.67
CA ILE A 189 7.09 17.65 0.13
C ILE A 189 6.95 18.86 1.05
N VAL A 190 6.71 18.65 2.35
CA VAL A 190 6.56 19.75 3.32
C VAL A 190 7.82 20.61 3.37
N LEU A 191 9.01 20.02 3.44
CA LEU A 191 10.28 20.75 3.47
C LEU A 191 10.50 21.57 2.21
N SER A 192 10.18 21.02 1.03
CA SER A 192 10.32 21.72 -0.25
C SER A 192 9.37 22.92 -0.37
N VAL A 193 8.12 22.78 0.08
CA VAL A 193 7.14 23.87 0.10
C VAL A 193 7.57 24.96 1.08
N LEU A 194 8.04 24.56 2.27
CA LEU A 194 8.48 25.50 3.30
C LEU A 194 9.72 26.29 2.84
N LEU A 195 10.67 25.62 2.18
CA LEU A 195 11.81 26.28 1.56
C LEU A 195 11.38 27.28 0.48
N ALA A 196 10.47 26.89 -0.42
CA ALA A 196 9.94 27.78 -1.46
C ALA A 196 9.26 29.02 -0.87
N CYS A 197 8.42 28.85 0.16
CA CYS A 197 7.76 29.97 0.85
C CYS A 197 8.77 30.93 1.50
N THR A 198 9.83 30.40 2.13
CA THR A 198 10.87 31.26 2.74
C THR A 198 11.67 32.04 1.70
N LEU A 199 12.00 31.42 0.56
CA LEU A 199 12.69 32.11 -0.55
C LEU A 199 11.83 33.22 -1.15
N VAL A 200 10.53 32.99 -1.33
CA VAL A 200 9.59 34.00 -1.80
C VAL A 200 9.48 35.17 -0.80
N ALA A 201 9.33 34.88 0.49
CA ALA A 201 9.27 35.91 1.52
C ALA A 201 10.56 36.75 1.57
N PHE A 202 11.73 36.11 1.44
CA PHE A 202 13.01 36.79 1.37
C PHE A 202 13.14 37.69 0.14
N LEU A 203 12.73 37.21 -1.04
CA LEU A 203 12.69 38.02 -2.26
C LEU A 203 11.80 39.26 -2.11
N VAL A 204 10.61 39.09 -1.53
CA VAL A 204 9.69 40.20 -1.25
C VAL A 204 10.32 41.20 -0.28
N TYR A 205 10.99 40.72 0.78
CA TYR A 205 11.70 41.56 1.73
C TYR A 205 12.85 42.35 1.08
N VAL A 206 13.68 41.70 0.26
CA VAL A 206 14.77 42.35 -0.48
C VAL A 206 14.21 43.42 -1.42
N LEU A 207 13.17 43.12 -2.20
CA LEU A 207 12.49 44.09 -3.06
C LEU A 207 11.91 45.26 -2.26
N PHE A 208 11.34 44.99 -1.09
CA PHE A 208 10.81 46.01 -0.20
C PHE A 208 11.93 46.93 0.33
N THR A 209 13.05 46.37 0.80
CA THR A 209 14.18 47.15 1.30
C THR A 209 14.85 47.98 0.20
N ILE A 210 14.97 47.45 -1.02
CA ILE A 210 15.46 48.19 -2.19
C ILE A 210 14.51 49.35 -2.52
N LYS A 211 13.19 49.11 -2.58
CA LYS A 211 12.20 50.18 -2.81
C LYS A 211 12.24 51.24 -1.70
N ARG A 212 12.39 50.83 -0.44
CA ARG A 212 12.48 51.73 0.71
C ARG A 212 13.74 52.60 0.64
N LYS A 213 14.91 52.01 0.35
CA LYS A 213 16.16 52.78 0.12
C LYS A 213 16.00 53.77 -1.03
N ARG A 214 15.43 53.34 -2.17
CA ARG A 214 15.18 54.22 -3.32
C ARG A 214 14.29 55.41 -2.98
N LYS A 215 13.23 55.21 -2.18
CA LYS A 215 12.37 56.31 -1.69
C LYS A 215 13.13 57.29 -0.79
N TYR A 216 13.94 56.81 0.16
CA TYR A 216 14.74 57.69 1.01
C TYR A 216 15.77 58.50 0.23
N THR A 217 16.48 57.87 -0.72
CA THR A 217 17.43 58.57 -1.60
C THR A 217 16.73 59.64 -2.42
N GLN A 218 15.54 59.35 -2.94
CA GLN A 218 14.77 60.31 -3.73
C GLN A 218 14.25 61.48 -2.88
N GLN A 219 13.79 61.23 -1.65
CA GLN A 219 13.43 62.28 -0.70
C GLN A 219 14.64 63.14 -0.27
N TYR A 220 15.80 62.52 -0.07
CA TYR A 220 17.05 63.24 0.23
C TYR A 220 17.46 64.15 -0.92
N LEU A 221 17.37 63.67 -2.17
CA LEU A 221 17.67 64.47 -3.36
C LEU A 221 16.69 65.63 -3.54
N VAL A 222 15.39 65.42 -3.32
CA VAL A 222 14.36 66.48 -3.37
C VAL A 222 14.59 67.52 -2.28
N LYS A 223 14.89 67.11 -1.04
CA LYS A 223 15.24 68.04 0.04
C LYS A 223 16.50 68.84 -0.27
N LYS A 224 17.54 68.20 -0.79
CA LYS A 224 18.77 68.87 -1.20
C LYS A 224 18.54 69.87 -2.34
N GLN A 225 17.66 69.54 -3.29
CA GLN A 225 17.23 70.49 -4.34
C GLN A 225 16.44 71.66 -3.76
N ALA A 226 15.54 71.42 -2.81
CA ALA A 226 14.78 72.47 -2.14
C ALA A 226 15.70 73.43 -1.35
N GLU A 227 16.68 72.91 -0.60
CA GLU A 227 17.68 73.73 0.11
C GLU A 227 18.56 74.56 -0.85
N ILE A 228 18.90 74.02 -2.03
CA ILE A 228 19.65 74.77 -3.05
C ILE A 228 18.79 75.90 -3.66
N ILE A 229 17.49 75.68 -3.84
CA ILE A 229 16.56 76.69 -4.38
C ILE A 229 16.27 77.78 -3.33
N GLU A 230 16.09 77.39 -2.06
CA GLU A 230 15.84 78.31 -0.94
C GLU A 230 17.09 79.14 -0.55
N GLY A 231 18.29 78.62 -0.85
CA GLY A 231 19.55 79.34 -0.67
C GLY A 231 19.84 80.44 -1.70
N ILE A 232 19.04 80.59 -2.76
CA ILE A 232 19.22 81.61 -3.80
C ILE A 232 18.50 82.93 -3.46
N ASP A 233 17.55 82.94 -2.52
CA ASP A 233 16.68 84.09 -2.23
C ASP A 233 17.06 84.94 -1.00
N ASN A 234 18.33 84.91 -0.55
CA ASN A 234 18.74 85.70 0.62
C ASN A 234 19.92 86.65 0.34
N PRO A 235 19.68 87.92 -0.05
CA PRO A 235 20.72 88.92 -0.08
C PRO A 235 20.64 89.83 1.15
N ARG A 236 21.54 89.65 2.15
CA ARG A 236 22.02 90.81 2.89
C ARG A 236 23.32 90.64 3.70
N ALA A 237 24.17 91.63 3.46
CA ALA A 237 25.04 92.34 4.42
C ALA A 237 26.28 91.61 4.98
N ILE A 238 27.40 91.89 4.30
CA ILE A 238 28.70 92.31 4.89
C ILE A 238 28.43 93.42 5.92
N ASP A 239 29.07 93.61 7.07
CA ASP A 239 30.33 93.26 7.74
C ASP A 239 30.01 93.05 9.26
N GLY A 240 30.84 92.49 10.15
CA GLY A 240 32.22 92.83 10.47
C GLY A 240 32.52 92.39 11.91
N SER A 241 33.79 92.05 12.13
CA SER A 241 34.48 91.88 13.43
C SER A 241 34.23 90.63 14.29
N GLY A 242 35.30 89.84 14.41
CA GLY A 242 35.86 89.55 15.73
C GLY A 242 35.50 88.23 16.40
N SER A 243 36.33 87.20 16.19
CA SER A 243 37.11 86.55 17.25
C SER A 243 37.41 85.08 16.92
N LEU A 244 38.69 84.81 16.71
CA LEU A 244 39.32 83.50 16.58
C LEU A 244 39.32 82.77 17.93
N LYS A 245 38.93 81.48 17.96
CA LYS A 245 39.50 80.51 18.91
C LYS A 245 39.37 79.06 18.45
N SER A 246 40.55 78.44 18.39
CA SER A 246 40.90 77.03 18.65
C SER A 246 40.37 75.92 17.76
N LEU A 247 41.22 75.62 16.77
CA LEU A 247 41.70 74.30 16.34
C LEU A 247 41.99 73.35 17.53
N GLN A 248 41.41 72.12 17.55
CA GLN A 248 42.04 70.83 17.94
C GLN A 248 40.99 69.69 17.79
N LYS A 249 41.03 68.90 16.71
CA LYS A 249 41.62 67.55 16.60
C LYS A 249 40.74 66.43 17.22
N LEU A 250 40.21 65.53 16.40
CA LEU A 250 40.77 64.18 16.18
C LEU A 250 39.81 63.35 15.29
N GLU A 251 40.32 62.93 14.15
CA GLU A 251 39.84 61.76 13.41
C GLU A 251 39.92 60.51 14.30
N HIS A 252 38.91 59.65 14.28
CA HIS A 252 39.19 58.22 14.17
C HIS A 252 38.14 57.51 13.32
N THR A 253 38.68 57.01 12.22
CA THR A 253 38.28 55.92 11.33
C THR A 253 37.60 54.72 11.99
N ASN A 254 36.57 54.24 11.30
CA ASN A 254 36.30 52.84 10.93
C ASN A 254 36.77 51.71 11.87
N ASN A 255 35.80 51.00 12.45
CA ASN A 255 35.43 49.65 12.01
C ASN A 255 33.99 49.34 12.42
#